data_AF-A0A7T0KHS7-F1
#
_entry.id   AF-A0A7T0KHS7-F1
#
_cell.length_a   1.000
_cell.length_b   1.000
_cell.length_c   1.000
_cell.angle_alpha   90.00
_cell.angle_beta   90.00
_cell.angle_gamma   90.00
#
_symmetry.space_group_name_H-M   'P 1'
#
loop_
_entity.id
_entity.type
_entity.pdbx_description
1 polymer ?
#
loop_
_entity_poly.entity_id
_entity_poly.type
_entity_poly.pdbx_seq_one_letter_code
_entity_poly.pdbx_strand_id
1 'polypeptide(L)'
;MPEYAGDGTSKVFPGEPLPKDLNRAVAHVLYGWRDTPLKGGMWVKHSEDSRMGHTWDSQRAKASKFPKSWSNQKIADAVVEALENPTNALAYGQRREVWLAKEEVIIQVRYVIIRGQAKMLDAYPVDSIPKRARK
;
A
#
# COMPACT_ATOMS: atom_id res chain seq x y z
N MET A 1 -4.35 -10.89 -11.29
CA MET A 1 -3.40 -10.74 -10.16
C MET A 1 -2.69 -9.40 -10.33
N PRO A 2 -2.43 -8.64 -9.26
CA PRO A 2 -1.68 -7.39 -9.35
C PRO A 2 -0.25 -7.65 -9.84
N GLU A 3 0.15 -6.92 -10.87
CA GLU A 3 1.48 -6.97 -11.47
C GLU A 3 1.92 -5.56 -11.90
N TYR A 4 3.22 -5.32 -11.89
CA TYR A 4 3.79 -4.10 -12.46
C TYR A 4 3.77 -4.18 -13.98
N ALA A 5 3.43 -3.06 -14.64
CA ALA A 5 3.65 -2.89 -16.07
C ALA A 5 5.14 -2.64 -16.39
N GLY A 6 5.89 -2.09 -15.44
CA GLY A 6 7.33 -1.84 -15.56
C GLY A 6 8.23 -3.03 -15.21
N ASP A 7 9.53 -2.77 -15.12
CA ASP A 7 10.57 -3.74 -14.76
C ASP A 7 10.65 -4.04 -13.25
N GLY A 8 9.75 -3.44 -12.44
CA GLY A 8 9.78 -3.53 -10.98
C GLY A 8 10.83 -2.63 -10.32
N THR A 9 11.35 -1.62 -11.02
CA THR A 9 12.25 -0.60 -10.47
C THR A 9 11.48 0.70 -10.20
N SER A 10 11.86 1.40 -9.12
CA SER A 10 11.24 2.68 -8.77
C SER A 10 11.64 3.80 -9.74
N LYS A 11 10.65 4.54 -10.25
CA LYS A 11 10.88 5.74 -11.07
C LYS A 11 11.36 6.95 -10.26
N VAL A 12 10.91 7.04 -9.01
CA VAL A 12 11.22 8.18 -8.10
C VAL A 12 12.42 7.94 -7.20
N PHE A 13 12.89 6.69 -7.11
CA PHE A 13 14.12 6.31 -6.43
C PHE A 13 14.97 5.44 -7.39
N PRO A 14 15.72 6.08 -8.31
CA PRO A 14 16.42 5.36 -9.37
C PRO A 14 17.34 4.26 -8.84
N GLY A 15 17.23 3.06 -9.43
CA GLY A 15 18.02 1.89 -9.06
C GLY A 15 17.50 1.11 -7.85
N GLU A 16 16.45 1.59 -7.18
CA GLU A 16 15.82 0.85 -6.08
C GLU A 16 14.69 -0.06 -6.58
N PRO A 17 14.56 -1.28 -6.04
CA PRO A 17 13.47 -2.17 -6.42
C PRO A 17 12.13 -1.71 -5.80
N LEU A 18 11.04 -2.08 -6.46
CA LEU A 18 9.69 -2.03 -5.90
C LEU A 18 9.35 -3.34 -5.16
N PRO A 19 8.38 -3.32 -4.22
CA PRO A 19 7.94 -4.53 -3.52
C PRO A 19 7.47 -5.61 -4.50
N LYS A 20 8.04 -6.81 -4.42
CA LYS A 20 7.74 -7.91 -5.36
C LYS A 20 6.46 -8.68 -5.04
N ASP A 21 6.13 -8.83 -3.76
CA ASP A 21 4.96 -9.58 -3.31
C ASP A 21 3.70 -8.70 -3.29
N LEU A 22 3.22 -8.37 -4.49
CA LEU A 22 2.05 -7.51 -4.70
C LEU A 22 0.76 -8.15 -4.20
N ASN A 23 0.62 -9.47 -4.32
CA ASN A 23 -0.55 -10.20 -3.80
C ASN A 23 -0.69 -9.99 -2.29
N ARG A 24 0.40 -10.18 -1.54
CA ARG A 24 0.41 -9.96 -0.09
C ARG A 24 0.19 -8.51 0.28
N ALA A 25 0.81 -7.58 -0.47
CA ALA A 25 0.63 -6.15 -0.28
C ALA A 25 -0.86 -5.76 -0.44
N VAL A 26 -1.49 -6.17 -1.54
CA VAL A 26 -2.91 -5.92 -1.80
C VAL A 26 -3.80 -6.61 -0.77
N ALA A 27 -3.51 -7.86 -0.38
CA ALA A 27 -4.26 -8.55 0.65
C ALA A 27 -4.16 -7.87 2.03
N HIS A 28 -3.01 -7.25 2.34
CA HIS A 28 -2.88 -6.40 3.53
C HIS A 28 -3.82 -5.19 3.44
N VAL A 29 -3.87 -4.52 2.30
CA VAL A 29 -4.73 -3.35 2.08
C VAL A 29 -6.20 -3.73 2.14
N LEU A 30 -6.62 -4.77 1.43
CA LEU A 30 -8.03 -5.15 1.33
C LEU A 30 -8.54 -5.81 2.61
N TYR A 31 -7.78 -6.79 3.10
CA TYR A 31 -8.27 -7.73 4.12
C TYR A 31 -7.56 -7.59 5.47
N GLY A 32 -6.54 -6.74 5.56
CA GLY A 32 -5.77 -6.53 6.78
C GLY A 32 -4.83 -7.68 7.13
N TRP A 33 -4.49 -8.53 6.15
CA TRP A 33 -3.60 -9.67 6.37
C TRP A 33 -2.22 -9.21 6.82
N ARG A 34 -1.70 -9.82 7.90
CA ARG A 34 -0.36 -9.54 8.44
C ARG A 34 0.53 -10.75 8.29
N ASP A 35 1.84 -10.51 8.24
CA ASP A 35 2.88 -11.53 8.25
C ASP A 35 2.77 -12.46 9.46
N THR A 36 2.40 -11.88 10.59
CA THR A 36 2.13 -12.59 11.84
C THR A 36 0.76 -12.15 12.33
N PRO A 37 -0.32 -12.80 11.85
CA PRO A 37 -1.68 -12.40 12.15
C PRO A 37 -2.06 -12.91 13.54
N LEU A 38 -1.43 -12.37 14.59
CA LEU A 38 -1.77 -12.69 15.98
C LEU A 38 -2.72 -11.61 16.52
N LYS A 39 -3.86 -12.04 17.06
CA LYS A 39 -4.77 -11.19 17.85
C LYS A 39 -5.02 -11.85 19.19
N GLY A 40 -4.50 -11.26 20.27
CA GLY A 40 -4.60 -11.84 21.61
C GLY A 40 -3.93 -13.22 21.73
N GLY A 41 -2.86 -13.48 20.96
CA GLY A 41 -2.15 -14.76 20.96
C GLY A 41 -2.72 -15.85 20.05
N MET A 42 -3.86 -15.61 19.39
CA MET A 42 -4.44 -16.55 18.43
C MET A 42 -4.06 -16.19 16.99
N TRP A 43 -3.75 -17.22 16.20
CA TRP A 43 -3.60 -17.12 14.75
C TRP A 43 -4.93 -16.73 14.11
N VAL A 44 -4.93 -15.61 13.40
CA VAL A 44 -6.06 -15.14 12.59
C VAL A 44 -5.83 -15.62 11.17
N LYS A 45 -6.79 -16.37 10.63
CA LYS A 45 -6.72 -16.90 9.27
C LYS A 45 -6.71 -15.74 8.26
N HIS A 46 -5.84 -15.85 7.26
CA HIS A 46 -5.93 -15.06 6.04
C HIS A 46 -7.18 -15.49 5.26
N SER A 47 -8.29 -14.78 5.46
CA SER A 47 -9.54 -14.95 4.72
C SER A 47 -9.92 -13.64 4.04
N GLU A 48 -10.53 -13.73 2.87
CA GLU A 48 -11.10 -12.57 2.16
C GLU A 48 -12.30 -11.98 2.92
N ASP A 49 -12.94 -12.76 3.79
CA ASP A 49 -13.98 -12.27 4.71
C ASP A 49 -13.42 -11.38 5.83
N SER A 50 -12.09 -11.31 5.98
CA SER A 50 -11.45 -10.45 6.97
C SER A 50 -11.64 -8.98 6.58
N ARG A 51 -12.59 -8.30 7.23
CA ARG A 51 -12.86 -6.86 7.04
C ARG A 51 -11.93 -5.99 7.88
N MET A 52 -10.63 -6.29 7.89
CA MET A 52 -9.63 -5.62 8.75
C MET A 52 -8.69 -4.68 8.00
N GLY A 53 -8.82 -4.59 6.67
CA GLY A 53 -8.04 -3.71 5.81
C GLY A 53 -8.54 -2.27 5.81
N HIS A 54 -8.46 -1.66 4.63
CA HIS A 54 -8.76 -0.26 4.36
C HIS A 54 -9.96 -0.09 3.42
N THR A 55 -10.72 -1.15 3.11
CA THR A 55 -11.98 -1.02 2.38
C THR A 55 -13.00 -0.18 3.17
N TRP A 56 -14.02 0.34 2.48
CA TRP A 56 -15.06 1.20 3.06
C TRP A 56 -15.81 0.53 4.23
N ASP A 57 -15.98 -0.79 4.16
CA ASP A 57 -16.67 -1.60 5.14
C ASP A 57 -15.74 -2.23 6.19
N SER A 58 -14.48 -1.78 6.25
CA SER A 58 -13.53 -2.21 7.27
C SER A 58 -14.12 -2.02 8.67
N GLN A 59 -14.07 -3.08 9.47
CA GLN A 59 -14.49 -3.16 10.86
C GLN A 59 -13.42 -2.60 11.81
N ARG A 60 -12.22 -2.30 11.31
CA ARG A 60 -11.14 -1.72 12.10
C ARG A 60 -11.48 -0.28 12.47
N ALA A 61 -11.62 -0.03 13.78
CA ALA A 61 -11.84 1.31 14.31
C ALA A 61 -10.71 2.27 13.87
N LYS A 62 -11.10 3.48 13.42
CA LYS A 62 -10.18 4.54 12.96
C LYS A 62 -9.29 4.17 11.76
N ALA A 63 -9.60 3.11 11.01
CA ALA A 63 -8.92 2.87 9.75
C ALA A 63 -9.21 4.03 8.78
N SER A 64 -8.19 4.52 8.07
CA SER A 64 -8.43 5.30 6.85
C SER A 64 -9.05 4.38 5.81
N LYS A 65 -10.15 4.81 5.20
CA LYS A 65 -10.96 3.95 4.34
C LYS A 65 -10.98 4.47 2.91
N PHE A 66 -10.87 3.56 1.95
CA PHE A 66 -11.15 3.85 0.55
C PHE A 66 -12.64 4.17 0.36
N PRO A 67 -13.00 4.95 -0.67
CA PRO A 67 -14.40 5.28 -0.95
C PRO A 67 -15.24 4.03 -1.21
N LYS A 68 -16.53 4.09 -0.84
CA LYS A 68 -17.49 3.00 -1.09
C LYS A 68 -17.65 2.67 -2.58
N SER A 69 -17.43 3.64 -3.46
CA SER A 69 -17.49 3.47 -4.92
C SER A 69 -16.30 2.68 -5.49
N TRP A 70 -15.23 2.46 -4.72
CA TRP A 70 -14.06 1.73 -5.21
C TRP A 70 -14.22 0.23 -4.98
N SER A 71 -14.09 -0.55 -6.06
CA SER A 71 -14.00 -2.00 -5.98
C SER A 71 -12.65 -2.46 -5.42
N ASN A 72 -12.57 -3.70 -4.94
CA ASN A 72 -11.30 -4.29 -4.49
C ASN A 72 -10.22 -4.24 -5.59
N GLN A 73 -10.61 -4.49 -6.85
CA GLN A 73 -9.70 -4.40 -7.99
C GLN A 73 -9.21 -2.96 -8.18
N LYS A 74 -10.11 -1.96 -8.13
CA LYS A 74 -9.73 -0.55 -8.25
C LYS A 74 -8.74 -0.12 -7.16
N ILE A 75 -8.92 -0.60 -5.93
CA ILE A 75 -7.97 -0.36 -4.83
C ILE A 75 -6.62 -1.02 -5.13
N ALA A 76 -6.62 -2.28 -5.56
CA ALA A 76 -5.40 -3.01 -5.90
C ALA A 76 -4.61 -2.30 -7.01
N ASP A 77 -5.28 -1.94 -8.10
CA ASP A 77 -4.68 -1.24 -9.23
C ASP A 77 -4.08 0.09 -8.80
N ALA A 78 -4.80 0.86 -7.96
CA ALA A 78 -4.32 2.14 -7.51
C ALA A 78 -3.11 2.05 -6.55
N VAL A 79 -2.98 0.95 -5.79
CA VAL A 79 -1.79 0.69 -4.95
C VAL A 79 -0.59 0.34 -5.82
N VAL A 80 -0.78 -0.49 -6.85
CA VAL A 80 0.27 -0.84 -7.82
C VAL A 80 0.72 0.42 -8.57
N GLU A 81 -0.23 1.19 -9.08
CA GLU A 81 0.04 2.44 -9.79
C GLU A 81 0.77 3.46 -8.91
N ALA A 82 0.43 3.54 -7.62
CA ALA A 82 1.12 4.42 -6.69
C ALA A 82 2.58 4.00 -6.44
N LEU A 83 2.93 2.72 -6.59
CA LEU A 83 4.31 2.25 -6.52
C LEU A 83 5.07 2.53 -7.83
N GLU A 84 4.42 2.34 -8.98
CA GLU A 84 5.07 2.51 -10.28
C GLU A 84 5.21 3.97 -10.72
N ASN A 85 4.14 4.75 -10.53
CA ASN A 85 3.98 6.08 -11.08
C ASN A 85 3.48 7.07 -10.01
N PRO A 86 4.16 7.19 -8.86
CA PRO A 86 3.73 8.16 -7.86
C PRO A 86 3.88 9.59 -8.34
N THR A 87 2.95 10.43 -7.90
CA THR A 87 3.02 11.89 -8.08
C THR A 87 4.00 12.55 -7.13
N ASN A 88 4.28 11.91 -5.99
CA ASN A 88 5.15 12.44 -4.96
C ASN A 88 5.88 11.34 -4.20
N ALA A 89 7.07 11.65 -3.69
CA ALA A 89 7.90 10.69 -3.00
C ALA A 89 8.71 11.31 -1.85
N LEU A 90 9.03 10.47 -0.87
CA LEU A 90 9.87 10.81 0.27
C LEU A 90 10.69 9.59 0.71
N ALA A 91 11.99 9.79 0.92
CA ALA A 91 12.87 8.78 1.49
C ALA A 91 13.32 9.21 2.90
N TYR A 92 13.36 8.25 3.82
CA TYR A 92 13.91 8.44 5.17
C TYR A 92 14.63 7.17 5.63
N GLY A 93 15.97 7.18 5.59
CA GLY A 93 16.78 5.99 5.87
C GLY A 93 16.43 4.83 4.92
N GLN A 94 15.97 3.71 5.48
CA GLN A 94 15.49 2.54 4.71
C GLN A 94 14.04 2.66 4.23
N ARG A 95 13.27 3.62 4.74
CA ARG A 95 11.84 3.78 4.43
C ARG A 95 11.65 4.63 3.19
N ARG A 96 10.68 4.24 2.39
CA ARG A 96 10.18 4.95 1.22
C ARG A 96 8.68 5.16 1.40
N GLU A 97 8.26 6.37 1.14
CA GLU A 97 6.86 6.75 1.11
C GLU A 97 6.60 7.37 -0.26
N VAL A 98 5.54 6.94 -0.90
CA VAL A 98 5.10 7.45 -2.18
C VAL A 98 3.62 7.79 -2.11
N TRP A 99 3.22 8.81 -2.85
CA TRP A 99 1.85 9.26 -2.93
C TRP A 99 1.38 9.34 -4.37
N LEU A 100 0.15 8.89 -4.58
CA LEU A 100 -0.59 9.06 -5.82
C LEU A 100 -1.88 9.80 -5.52
N ALA A 101 -2.06 10.97 -6.13
CA ALA A 101 -3.38 11.60 -6.20
C ALA A 101 -4.13 11.02 -7.41
N LYS A 102 -5.23 10.31 -7.16
CA LYS A 102 -6.09 9.73 -8.20
C LYS A 102 -7.54 10.05 -7.88
N GLU A 103 -8.21 10.73 -8.81
CA GLU A 103 -9.53 11.32 -8.57
C GLU A 103 -9.46 12.29 -7.37
N GLU A 104 -10.29 12.09 -6.36
CA GLU A 104 -10.32 12.87 -5.11
C GLU A 104 -9.63 12.12 -3.95
N VAL A 105 -8.92 11.03 -4.23
CA VAL A 105 -8.25 10.20 -3.22
C VAL A 105 -6.74 10.35 -3.36
N ILE A 106 -6.08 10.66 -2.24
CA ILE A 106 -4.62 10.60 -2.15
C ILE A 106 -4.26 9.28 -1.48
N ILE A 107 -3.55 8.43 -2.18
CA ILE A 107 -3.10 7.13 -1.67
C ILE A 107 -1.66 7.30 -1.22
N GLN A 108 -1.38 6.97 0.04
CA GLN A 108 -0.01 6.79 0.52
C GLN A 108 0.33 5.30 0.46
N VAL A 109 1.49 4.97 -0.11
CA VAL A 109 2.10 3.64 -0.02
C VAL A 109 3.44 3.78 0.68
N ARG A 110 3.73 2.85 1.60
CA ARG A 110 5.00 2.80 2.31
C ARG A 110 5.65 1.45 2.16
N TYR A 111 6.96 1.49 2.00
CA TYR A 111 7.78 0.30 1.94
C TYR A 111 9.17 0.57 2.51
N VAL A 112 9.93 -0.48 2.75
CA VAL A 112 11.30 -0.40 3.25
C VAL A 112 12.24 -1.20 2.37
N ILE A 113 13.47 -0.72 2.23
CA ILE A 113 14.57 -1.47 1.60
C ILE A 113 15.40 -2.14 2.68
N ILE A 114 15.33 -3.47 2.74
CA ILE A 114 16.10 -4.28 3.69
C ILE A 114 16.96 -5.24 2.87
N ARG A 115 18.29 -5.13 3.02
CA ARG A 115 19.27 -5.97 2.29
C ARG A 115 19.02 -6.00 0.77
N GLY A 116 18.74 -4.83 0.19
CA GLY A 116 18.49 -4.68 -1.25
C GLY A 116 17.12 -5.20 -1.72
N GLN A 117 16.22 -5.57 -0.80
CA GLN A 117 14.86 -6.01 -1.13
C GLN A 117 13.83 -5.02 -0.60
N ALA A 118 12.89 -4.64 -1.47
CA ALA A 118 11.74 -3.84 -1.08
C ALA A 118 10.66 -4.71 -0.42
N LYS A 119 10.20 -4.27 0.74
CA LYS A 119 9.09 -4.88 1.48
C LYS A 119 8.02 -3.84 1.77
N MET A 120 6.80 -4.11 1.33
CA MET A 120 5.66 -3.24 1.58
C MET A 120 5.32 -3.24 3.07
N LEU A 121 5.02 -2.06 3.61
CA LEU A 121 4.61 -1.87 5.01
C LEU A 121 3.10 -1.70 5.10
N ASP A 122 2.57 -0.68 4.42
CA ASP A 122 1.15 -0.34 4.38
C ASP A 122 0.83 0.46 3.11
N ALA A 123 -0.47 0.51 2.77
CA ALA A 123 -1.01 1.45 1.80
C ALA A 123 -2.44 1.81 2.16
N TYR A 124 -2.76 3.10 2.12
CA TYR A 124 -4.05 3.60 2.56
C TYR A 124 -4.31 5.05 2.11
N PRO A 125 -5.58 5.51 2.11
CA PRO A 125 -5.94 6.88 1.79
C PRO A 125 -5.49 7.88 2.86
N VAL A 126 -5.07 9.06 2.44
CA VAL A 126 -4.68 10.18 3.31
C VAL A 126 -5.35 11.48 2.84
N ASP A 127 -5.47 12.45 3.74
CA ASP A 127 -6.14 13.73 3.43
C ASP A 127 -5.24 14.71 2.66
N SER A 128 -3.92 14.54 2.75
CA SER A 128 -2.96 15.44 2.10
C SER A 128 -1.59 14.81 1.87
N ILE A 129 -0.85 15.39 0.92
CA ILE A 129 0.56 15.06 0.68
C ILE A 129 1.43 15.95 1.58
N PRO A 130 2.38 15.40 2.34
CA PRO A 130 3.28 16.20 3.18
C PRO A 130 4.09 17.20 2.36
N LYS A 131 4.28 18.43 2.88
CA LYS A 131 5.06 19.49 2.21
C LYS A 131 6.52 19.10 1.88
N ARG A 132 7.08 18.16 2.64
CA ARG A 132 8.44 17.63 2.46
C ARG A 132 8.55 16.58 1.35
N ALA A 133 7.43 16.05 0.87
CA ALA A 133 7.43 15.10 -0.22
C ALA A 133 7.79 15.85 -1.51
N ARG A 134 8.74 15.30 -2.26
CA ARG A 134 9.18 15.86 -3.54
C ARG A 134 8.18 15.43 -4.62
N LYS A 135 8.01 16.25 -5.65
CA LYS A 135 7.34 15.86 -6.90
C LYS A 135 8.37 15.21 -7.80
#